data_AF-A0A5Q3LEK0-F1
#
_entry.id   AF-A0A5Q3LEK0-F1
#
_cell.length_a   1.000
_cell.length_b   1.000
_cell.length_c   1.000
_cell.angle_alpha   90.00
_cell.angle_beta   90.00
_cell.angle_gamma   90.00
#
_symmetry.space_group_name_H-M   'P 1'
#
loop_
_entity.id
_entity.type
_entity.pdbx_description
1 polymer ?
#
loop_
_entity_poly.entity_id
_entity_poly.type
_entity_poly.pdbx_seq_one_letter_code
_entity_poly.pdbx_strand_id
1 'polypeptide(L)'
;MGKESDKFIVAIGKGLAELERDFNASQTVIEEAVTIFSEWQMAEQSAAIILNDTYKGDEDQADNDPKYKKLVDEAARLKPQAERVEQQSDRLIRLVDTNKRALLKLVGDFETYVKQKEKSKNPFKKKSVGSSKKFIEATKKAINDLQ
;
A
#
# COMPACT_ATOMS: atom_id res chain seq x y z
N MET A 1 1.64 25.56 -25.22
CA MET A 1 2.03 25.14 -23.87
C MET A 1 3.46 25.60 -23.64
N GLY A 2 3.84 26.06 -22.44
CA GLY A 2 5.19 26.57 -22.18
C GLY A 2 5.91 25.74 -21.11
N LYS A 3 7.20 26.04 -20.87
CA LYS A 3 8.08 25.33 -19.92
C LYS A 3 7.45 24.98 -18.57
N GLU A 4 6.57 25.82 -18.04
CA GLU A 4 5.89 25.57 -16.76
C GLU A 4 4.86 24.43 -16.80
N SER A 5 4.10 24.28 -17.89
CA SER A 5 3.20 23.13 -18.04
C SER A 5 3.98 21.82 -18.14
N ASP A 6 5.10 21.83 -18.86
CA ASP A 6 5.93 20.65 -19.05
C ASP A 6 6.57 20.21 -17.72
N LYS A 7 6.94 21.16 -16.85
CA LYS A 7 7.39 20.87 -15.48
C LYS A 7 6.32 20.15 -14.67
N PHE A 8 5.06 20.61 -14.70
CA PHE A 8 3.97 19.91 -14.02
C PHE A 8 3.78 18.49 -14.56
N ILE A 9 3.75 18.32 -15.89
CA ILE A 9 3.56 17.02 -16.53
C ILE A 9 4.69 16.05 -16.13
N VAL A 10 5.95 16.50 -16.18
CA VAL A 10 7.11 15.68 -15.78
C VAL A 10 7.06 15.34 -14.29
N ALA A 11 6.75 16.30 -13.42
CA ALA A 11 6.68 16.06 -11.99
C ALA A 11 5.54 15.09 -11.61
N ILE A 12 4.36 15.25 -12.23
CA ILE A 12 3.23 14.35 -12.06
C ILE A 12 3.56 12.95 -12.58
N GLY A 13 4.19 12.84 -13.76
CA GLY A 13 4.60 11.56 -14.33
C GLY A 13 5.57 10.80 -13.43
N LYS A 14 6.54 11.50 -12.84
CA LYS A 14 7.45 10.90 -11.85
C LYS A 14 6.71 10.44 -10.59
N GLY A 15 5.84 11.29 -10.04
CA GLY A 15 5.07 10.95 -8.85
C GLY A 15 4.11 9.78 -9.06
N LEU A 16 3.52 9.64 -10.25
CA LEU A 16 2.72 8.47 -10.62
C LEU A 16 3.55 7.18 -10.61
N ALA A 17 4.73 7.19 -11.24
CA ALA A 17 5.62 6.03 -11.27
C ALA A 17 6.12 5.62 -9.88
N GLU A 18 6.42 6.61 -9.02
CA GLU A 18 6.77 6.35 -7.62
C GLU A 18 5.60 5.76 -6.83
N LEU A 19 4.38 6.31 -6.99
CA LEU A 19 3.19 5.80 -6.33
C LEU A 19 2.85 4.37 -6.77
N GLU A 20 2.94 4.07 -8.06
CA GLU A 20 2.70 2.72 -8.60
C GLU A 20 3.72 1.71 -8.07
N ARG A 21 5.01 2.09 -8.03
CA ARG A 21 6.05 1.25 -7.44
C ARG A 21 5.78 0.97 -5.96
N ASP A 22 5.46 2.00 -5.19
CA ASP A 22 5.24 1.88 -3.75
C ASP A 22 3.96 1.06 -3.45
N PHE A 23 2.92 1.20 -4.28
CA PHE A 23 1.71 0.38 -4.20
C PHE A 23 2.00 -1.09 -4.51
N ASN A 24 2.71 -1.39 -5.59
CA ASN A 24 3.09 -2.76 -5.92
C ASN A 24 3.95 -3.39 -4.82
N ALA A 25 4.91 -2.63 -4.26
CA ALA A 25 5.70 -3.08 -3.12
C ALA A 25 4.81 -3.36 -1.88
N SER A 26 3.81 -2.52 -1.63
CA SER A 26 2.86 -2.75 -0.54
C SER A 26 2.04 -4.03 -0.74
N GLN A 27 1.62 -4.33 -1.97
CA GLN A 27 0.84 -5.54 -2.25
C GLN A 27 1.65 -6.80 -1.98
N THR A 28 2.91 -6.84 -2.41
CA THR A 28 3.81 -7.98 -2.13
C THR A 28 3.99 -8.20 -0.63
N VAL A 29 4.19 -7.14 0.16
CA VAL A 29 4.36 -7.26 1.61
C VAL A 29 3.05 -7.64 2.31
N ILE A 30 1.91 -7.15 1.84
CA ILE A 30 0.58 -7.54 2.36
C ILE A 30 0.32 -9.02 2.09
N GLU A 31 0.65 -9.53 0.90
CA GLU A 31 0.51 -10.95 0.57
C GLU A 31 1.38 -11.83 1.49
N GLU A 32 2.65 -11.44 1.68
CA GLU A 32 3.55 -12.10 2.64
C GLU A 32 2.99 -12.05 4.06
N ALA A 33 2.44 -10.91 4.48
CA ALA A 33 1.81 -10.76 5.78
C ALA A 33 0.64 -11.73 5.95
N VAL A 34 -0.28 -11.79 4.99
CA VAL A 34 -1.44 -12.69 5.03
C VAL A 34 -0.98 -14.14 5.19
N THR A 35 0.05 -14.57 4.46
CA THR A 35 0.60 -15.93 4.61
C THR A 35 1.17 -16.17 6.00
N ILE A 36 2.07 -15.31 6.48
CA ILE A 36 2.73 -15.50 7.78
C ILE A 36 1.73 -15.45 8.94
N PHE A 37 0.79 -14.50 8.90
CA PHE A 37 -0.27 -14.41 9.91
C PHE A 37 -1.17 -15.65 9.91
N SER A 38 -1.54 -16.15 8.72
CA SER A 38 -2.37 -17.35 8.62
C SER A 38 -1.64 -18.57 9.20
N GLU A 39 -0.37 -18.75 8.87
CA GLU A 39 0.45 -19.85 9.40
C GLU A 39 0.61 -19.76 10.93
N TRP A 40 0.92 -18.57 11.45
CA TRP A 40 1.04 -18.33 12.89
C TRP A 40 -0.27 -18.65 13.61
N GLN A 41 -1.39 -18.13 13.11
CA GLN A 41 -2.70 -18.33 13.71
C GLN A 41 -3.13 -19.80 13.67
N MET A 42 -2.86 -20.52 12.57
CA MET A 42 -3.12 -21.96 12.49
C MET A 42 -2.29 -22.76 13.50
N ALA A 43 -1.02 -22.40 13.69
CA ALA A 43 -0.15 -23.04 14.68
C ALA A 43 -0.65 -22.81 16.11
N GLU A 44 -1.00 -21.56 16.47
CA GLU A 44 -1.57 -21.22 17.78
C GLU A 44 -2.90 -21.92 18.03
N GLN A 45 -3.82 -21.89 17.07
CA GLN A 45 -5.13 -22.53 17.20
C GLN A 45 -4.97 -24.06 17.34
N SER A 46 -4.09 -24.67 16.57
CA SER A 46 -3.84 -26.12 16.64
C SER A 46 -3.22 -26.51 17.98
N ALA A 47 -2.27 -25.72 18.51
CA ALA A 47 -1.69 -25.94 19.82
C ALA A 47 -2.76 -25.80 20.93
N ALA A 48 -3.60 -24.77 20.85
CA ALA A 48 -4.68 -24.53 21.81
C ALA A 48 -5.73 -25.66 21.80
N ILE A 49 -6.07 -26.20 20.63
CA ILE A 49 -6.96 -27.36 20.51
C ILE A 49 -6.34 -28.58 21.20
N ILE A 50 -5.06 -28.87 20.95
CA ILE A 50 -4.40 -30.02 21.60
C ILE A 50 -4.36 -29.84 23.11
N LEU A 51 -3.94 -28.67 23.59
CA LEU A 51 -3.88 -28.37 25.02
C LEU A 51 -5.24 -28.54 25.70
N ASN A 52 -6.31 -27.99 25.12
CA ASN A 52 -7.63 -27.99 25.75
C ASN A 52 -8.37 -29.33 25.57
N ASP A 53 -8.35 -29.91 24.37
CA ASP A 53 -9.18 -31.09 24.07
C ASP A 53 -8.51 -32.39 24.48
N THR A 54 -7.17 -32.46 24.38
CA THR A 54 -6.40 -33.66 24.72
C THR A 54 -5.93 -33.63 26.16
N TYR A 55 -5.35 -32.50 26.57
CA TYR A 55 -4.70 -32.35 27.87
C TYR A 55 -5.55 -31.58 28.89
N LYS A 56 -6.75 -31.10 28.53
CA LYS A 56 -7.67 -30.37 29.43
C LYS A 56 -7.05 -29.15 30.10
N GLY A 57 -6.10 -28.51 29.43
CA GLY A 57 -5.36 -27.36 29.95
C GLY A 57 -4.13 -27.71 30.79
N ASP A 58 -3.74 -28.99 30.89
CA ASP A 58 -2.51 -29.41 31.55
C ASP A 58 -1.29 -29.20 30.63
N GLU A 59 -0.60 -28.07 30.82
CA GLU A 59 0.58 -27.69 30.03
C GLU A 59 1.77 -28.62 30.27
N ASP A 60 1.97 -29.11 31.50
CA ASP A 60 3.08 -30.02 31.83
C ASP A 60 2.95 -31.35 31.07
N GLN A 61 1.72 -31.86 30.93
CA GLN A 61 1.45 -33.05 30.15
C GLN A 61 1.55 -32.76 28.64
N ALA A 62 1.07 -31.61 28.18
CA ALA A 62 1.13 -31.20 26.78
C ALA A 62 2.57 -30.99 26.27
N ASP A 63 3.48 -30.47 27.11
CA ASP A 63 4.88 -30.23 26.75
C ASP A 63 5.67 -31.51 26.41
N ASN A 64 5.17 -32.66 26.86
CA ASN A 64 5.71 -33.97 26.51
C ASN A 64 5.15 -34.50 25.17
N ASP A 65 4.13 -33.86 24.60
CA ASP A 65 3.59 -34.19 23.29
C ASP A 65 4.44 -33.55 22.17
N PRO A 66 5.06 -34.35 21.28
CA PRO A 66 5.93 -33.82 20.24
C PRO A 66 5.17 -32.98 19.21
N LYS A 67 3.87 -33.21 19.01
CA LYS A 67 3.03 -32.43 18.11
C LYS A 67 2.67 -31.08 18.73
N TYR A 68 2.26 -31.05 20.00
CA TYR A 68 1.99 -29.80 20.72
C TYR A 68 3.24 -28.91 20.73
N LYS A 69 4.37 -29.46 21.17
CA LYS A 69 5.64 -28.74 21.26
C LYS A 69 6.09 -28.17 19.92
N LYS A 70 5.98 -28.94 18.84
CA LYS A 70 6.29 -28.47 17.48
C LYS A 70 5.43 -27.27 17.08
N LEU A 71 4.13 -27.29 17.39
CA LEU A 71 3.22 -26.18 17.06
C LEU A 71 3.50 -24.93 17.89
N VAL A 72 3.84 -25.09 19.17
CA VAL A 72 4.26 -23.97 20.04
C VAL A 72 5.56 -23.35 19.54
N ASP A 73 6.56 -24.18 19.22
CA ASP A 73 7.85 -23.71 18.67
C ASP A 73 7.65 -23.01 17.32
N GLU A 74 6.76 -23.54 16.46
CA GLU A 74 6.42 -22.93 15.18
C GLU A 74 5.71 -21.58 15.35
N ALA A 75 4.72 -21.51 16.25
CA ALA A 75 4.05 -20.25 16.58
C ALA A 75 5.03 -19.22 17.17
N ALA A 76 5.92 -19.63 18.08
CA ALA A 76 6.93 -18.77 18.67
C ALA A 76 7.94 -18.25 17.63
N ARG A 77 8.27 -19.05 16.61
CA ARG A 77 9.12 -18.63 15.48
C ARG A 77 8.40 -17.68 14.54
N LEU A 78 7.11 -17.90 14.27
CA LEU A 78 6.33 -17.12 13.32
C LEU A 78 5.85 -15.78 13.88
N LYS A 79 5.53 -15.71 15.18
CA LYS A 79 5.07 -14.48 15.85
C LYS A 79 5.95 -13.24 15.58
N PRO A 80 7.29 -13.26 15.80
CA PRO A 80 8.12 -12.10 15.51
C PRO A 80 8.23 -11.78 14.02
N GLN A 81 7.96 -12.75 13.13
CA GLN A 81 7.90 -12.50 11.68
C GLN A 81 6.58 -11.81 11.31
N ALA A 82 5.46 -12.27 11.88
CA ALA A 82 4.14 -11.66 11.73
C ALA A 82 4.15 -10.19 12.20
N GLU A 83 4.71 -9.91 13.38
CA GLU A 83 4.84 -8.55 13.90
C GLU A 83 5.72 -7.65 13.00
N ARG A 84 6.80 -8.19 12.43
CA ARG A 84 7.67 -7.43 11.53
C ARG A 84 6.98 -7.10 10.20
N VAL A 85 6.32 -8.07 9.59
CA VAL A 85 5.67 -7.89 8.29
C VAL A 85 4.43 -6.99 8.43
N GLU A 86 3.73 -7.03 9.57
CA GLU A 86 2.67 -6.08 9.92
C GLU A 86 3.19 -4.63 9.94
N GLN A 87 4.27 -4.39 10.69
CA GLN A 87 4.87 -3.05 10.78
C GLN A 87 5.36 -2.54 9.41
N GLN A 88 5.89 -3.44 8.57
CA GLN A 88 6.32 -3.11 7.21
C GLN A 88 5.12 -2.75 6.32
N SER A 89 4.05 -3.55 6.37
CA SER A 89 2.80 -3.30 5.66
C SER A 89 2.22 -1.94 6.05
N ASP A 90 2.08 -1.66 7.35
CA ASP A 90 1.61 -0.39 7.88
C ASP A 90 2.42 0.81 7.39
N ARG A 91 3.75 0.66 7.38
CA ARG A 91 4.65 1.70 6.90
C ARG A 91 4.46 1.97 5.41
N LEU A 92 4.30 0.91 4.61
CA LEU A 92 4.10 1.03 3.17
C LEU A 92 2.73 1.62 2.83
N ILE A 93 1.67 1.21 3.52
CA ILE A 93 0.32 1.80 3.38
C ILE A 93 0.38 3.31 3.66
N ARG A 94 1.04 3.72 4.75
CA ARG A 94 1.22 5.15 5.07
C ARG A 94 2.05 5.90 4.01
N LEU A 95 3.06 5.25 3.42
CA LEU A 95 3.88 5.82 2.36
C LEU A 95 3.05 6.05 1.09
N VAL A 96 2.29 5.05 0.66
CA VAL A 96 1.37 5.12 -0.49
C VAL A 96 0.36 6.25 -0.28
N ASP A 97 -0.27 6.32 0.90
CA ASP A 97 -1.21 7.39 1.24
C ASP A 97 -0.57 8.79 1.20
N THR A 98 0.65 8.91 1.71
CA THR A 98 1.39 10.18 1.72
C THR A 98 1.71 10.63 0.29
N ASN A 99 2.23 9.71 -0.54
CA ASN A 99 2.59 9.99 -1.92
C ASN A 99 1.35 10.29 -2.78
N LYS A 100 0.24 9.58 -2.54
CA LYS A 100 -1.07 9.84 -3.15
C LYS A 100 -1.55 11.25 -2.84
N ARG A 101 -1.52 11.68 -1.58
CA ARG A 101 -1.91 13.05 -1.19
C ARG A 101 -1.01 14.11 -1.82
N ALA A 102 0.31 13.90 -1.82
CA ALA A 102 1.26 14.81 -2.44
C ALA A 102 1.01 14.96 -3.95
N LEU A 103 0.74 13.85 -4.64
CA LEU A 103 0.45 13.84 -6.06
C LEU A 103 -0.90 14.49 -6.38
N LEU A 104 -1.95 14.22 -5.61
CA LEU A 104 -3.24 14.89 -5.75
C LEU A 104 -3.13 16.40 -5.57
N LYS A 105 -2.32 16.85 -4.60
CA LYS A 105 -2.02 18.27 -4.43
C LYS A 105 -1.33 18.86 -5.67
N LEU A 106 -0.31 18.19 -6.19
CA LEU A 106 0.41 18.63 -7.39
C LEU A 106 -0.51 18.72 -8.62
N VAL A 107 -1.43 17.76 -8.78
CA VAL A 107 -2.46 17.77 -9.83
C VAL A 107 -3.42 18.95 -9.64
N GLY A 108 -3.84 19.25 -8.41
CA GLY A 108 -4.67 20.42 -8.09
C GLY A 108 -3.96 21.76 -8.37
N ASP A 109 -2.66 21.84 -8.07
CA ASP A 109 -1.82 22.99 -8.39
C ASP A 109 -1.73 23.18 -9.92
N PHE A 110 -1.57 22.07 -10.67
CA PHE A 110 -1.57 22.11 -12.13
C PHE A 110 -2.93 22.53 -12.71
N GLU A 111 -4.03 22.02 -12.16
CA GLU A 111 -5.39 22.40 -12.57
C GLU A 111 -5.64 23.90 -12.35
N THR A 112 -5.20 24.45 -11.22
CA THR A 112 -5.27 25.88 -10.94
C THR A 112 -4.48 26.69 -11.96
N TYR A 113 -3.26 26.25 -12.28
CA TYR A 113 -2.44 26.87 -13.32
C TYR A 113 -3.14 26.84 -14.70
N VAL A 114 -3.74 25.70 -15.09
CA VAL A 114 -4.46 25.56 -16.37
C VAL A 114 -5.66 26.51 -16.42
N LYS A 115 -6.45 26.61 -15.34
CA LYS A 115 -7.59 27.55 -15.23
C LYS A 115 -7.15 29.01 -15.37
N GLN A 116 -6.00 29.39 -14.81
CA GLN A 116 -5.46 30.74 -14.99
C GLN A 116 -5.06 31.01 -16.45
N LYS A 117 -4.48 30.01 -17.13
CA LYS A 117 -4.09 30.15 -18.54
C LYS A 117 -5.28 30.16 -19.49
N GLU A 118 -6.39 29.51 -19.15
CA GLU A 118 -7.64 29.50 -19.92
C GLU A 118 -8.25 30.90 -20.06
N LYS A 119 -8.07 31.78 -19.07
CA LYS A 119 -8.51 33.19 -19.11
C LYS A 119 -7.75 34.04 -20.16
N SER A 120 -6.71 33.51 -20.79
CA SER A 120 -5.94 34.19 -21.84
C SER A 120 -6.67 34.12 -23.20
N LYS A 121 -6.84 35.28 -23.87
CA LYS A 121 -7.48 35.40 -25.20
C LYS A 121 -6.70 34.75 -26.37
N ASN A 122 -5.57 34.08 -26.14
CA ASN A 122 -4.73 33.54 -27.21
C ASN A 122 -5.22 32.16 -27.71
N PRO A 123 -5.59 32.00 -29.00
CA PRO A 123 -6.15 30.76 -29.55
C PRO A 123 -5.20 29.56 -29.52
N PHE A 124 -3.87 29.76 -29.64
CA PHE A 124 -2.88 28.69 -29.51
C PHE A 124 -2.82 28.11 -28.10
N LYS A 125 -3.25 28.88 -27.09
CA LYS A 125 -3.36 28.40 -25.71
C LYS A 125 -4.60 27.54 -25.48
N LYS A 126 -5.66 27.67 -26.29
CA LYS A 126 -6.91 26.88 -26.12
C LYS A 126 -6.68 25.39 -26.35
N LYS A 127 -5.99 25.00 -27.43
CA LYS A 127 -5.65 23.59 -27.70
C LYS A 127 -4.80 22.98 -26.58
N SER A 128 -3.79 23.72 -26.09
CA SER A 128 -2.91 23.21 -25.06
C SER A 128 -3.56 23.15 -23.67
N VAL A 129 -4.49 24.07 -23.36
CA VAL A 129 -5.37 23.96 -22.18
C VAL A 129 -6.23 22.68 -22.25
N GLY A 130 -6.82 22.38 -23.41
CA GLY A 130 -7.61 21.18 -23.63
C GLY A 130 -6.81 19.89 -23.36
N SER A 131 -5.58 19.79 -23.90
CA SER A 131 -4.70 18.65 -23.63
C SER A 131 -4.33 18.52 -22.15
N SER A 132 -4.09 19.65 -21.46
CA SER A 132 -3.75 19.64 -20.03
C SER A 132 -4.93 19.15 -19.17
N LYS A 133 -6.16 19.58 -19.49
CA LYS A 133 -7.37 19.11 -18.80
C LYS A 133 -7.54 17.60 -18.92
N LYS A 134 -7.39 17.06 -20.14
CA LYS A 134 -7.43 15.60 -20.36
C LYS A 134 -6.36 14.86 -19.57
N PHE A 135 -5.14 15.41 -19.52
CA PHE A 135 -4.06 14.82 -18.73
C PHE A 135 -4.38 14.83 -17.23
N ILE A 136 -4.91 15.93 -16.70
CA ILE A 136 -5.34 16.05 -15.30
C ILE A 136 -6.42 15.01 -14.98
N GLU A 137 -7.44 14.89 -15.83
CA GLU A 137 -8.53 13.92 -15.66
C GLU A 137 -8.01 12.48 -15.67
N ALA A 138 -7.17 12.13 -16.65
CA ALA A 138 -6.54 10.82 -16.74
C ALA A 138 -5.68 10.50 -15.51
N THR A 139 -4.92 11.50 -15.02
CA THR A 139 -4.07 11.35 -13.83
C THR A 139 -4.91 11.13 -12.58
N LYS A 140 -5.97 11.93 -12.36
CA LYS A 140 -6.87 11.74 -11.21
C LYS A 140 -7.51 10.36 -11.22
N LYS A 141 -7.91 9.89 -12.40
CA LYS A 141 -8.43 8.54 -12.57
C LYS A 141 -7.38 7.50 -12.18
N ALA A 142 -6.17 7.57 -12.74
CA ALA A 142 -5.08 6.64 -12.42
C ALA A 142 -4.76 6.59 -10.91
N ILE A 143 -4.76 7.74 -10.22
CA ILE A 143 -4.54 7.81 -8.78
C ILE A 143 -5.67 7.15 -7.98
N ASN A 144 -6.92 7.26 -8.45
CA ASN A 144 -8.08 6.66 -7.80
C ASN A 144 -8.20 5.17 -8.11
N ASP A 145 -7.76 4.71 -9.29
CA ASP A 145 -7.74 3.29 -9.66
C ASP A 145 -6.67 2.51 -8.85
N LEU A 146 -5.68 3.20 -8.26
CA LEU A 146 -4.75 2.66 -7.25
C LEU A 146 -5.39 2.63 -5.84
N GLN A 147 -6.60 2.09 -5.73
CA GLN A 147 -7.33 1.84 -4.47
C GLN A 147 -7.50 0.34 -4.27
#